data_AF-A0A1B6J7Y9-F1
#
_entry.id   AF-A0A1B6J7Y9-F1
#
_cell.length_a   1.000
_cell.length_b   1.000
_cell.length_c   1.000
_cell.angle_alpha   90.00
_cell.angle_beta   90.00
_cell.angle_gamma   90.00
#
_symmetry.space_group_name_H-M   'P 1'
#
loop_
_entity.id
_entity.type
_entity.pdbx_description
1 polymer ?
#
loop_
_entity_poly.entity_id
_entity_poly.type
_entity_poly.pdbx_seq_one_letter_code
_entity_poly.pdbx_strand_id
1 'polypeptide(L)'
;HESETSMSPLTTWREIQDTQCSSEPLWSLEARTAAIANHYYTCAINRVGTETFPNEFTSGDGQPAHNNFGHFYGSSYITGPDGSRTPSLSRTRNGLLVADLDLNMCRQVRDSWGFRMTMRLEDYAKELTRAASPDFKPQIIN
;
A
#
# COMPACT_ATOMS: atom_id res chain seq x y z
N HIS A 1 -0.47 -29.01 10.41
CA HIS A 1 0.43 -28.31 11.36
C HIS A 1 1.51 -27.59 10.56
N GLU A 2 1.11 -26.81 9.56
CA GLU A 2 2.01 -26.20 8.58
C GLU A 2 1.48 -24.82 8.22
N SER A 3 2.40 -23.86 8.23
CA SER A 3 2.30 -22.46 7.78
C SER A 3 1.33 -21.51 8.51
N GLU A 4 1.67 -21.21 9.78
CA GLU A 4 1.74 -19.80 10.20
C GLU A 4 2.82 -19.09 9.37
N THR A 5 2.55 -18.83 8.09
CA THR A 5 3.41 -18.00 7.24
C THR A 5 3.27 -16.55 7.69
N SER A 6 4.03 -16.20 8.74
CA SER A 6 4.82 -14.99 8.89
C SER A 6 4.49 -13.83 7.92
N MET A 7 3.30 -13.25 8.03
CA MET A 7 3.13 -11.82 7.82
C MET A 7 2.99 -11.22 9.20
N SER A 8 3.87 -10.27 9.53
CA SER A 8 3.68 -9.43 10.70
C SER A 8 2.24 -8.89 10.69
N PRO A 9 1.51 -8.94 11.82
CA PRO A 9 0.15 -8.40 11.89
C PRO A 9 0.11 -6.89 11.63
N LEU A 10 1.29 -6.27 11.50
CA LEU A 10 1.52 -4.93 11.02
C LEU A 10 2.43 -4.94 9.79
N THR A 11 1.94 -4.39 8.68
CA THR A 11 2.74 -4.12 7.48
C THR A 11 2.95 -2.62 7.30
N THR A 12 4.21 -2.20 7.16
CA THR A 12 4.56 -0.81 6.83
C THR A 12 4.52 -0.64 5.31
N TRP A 13 3.65 0.24 4.85
CA TRP A 13 3.56 0.64 3.45
C TRP A 13 4.38 1.91 3.24
N ARG A 14 5.37 1.81 2.37
CA ARG A 14 6.22 2.93 1.94
C ARG A 14 6.19 2.97 0.42
N GLU A 15 5.48 3.95 -0.13
CA GLU A 15 5.46 4.17 -1.57
C GLU A 15 6.77 4.86 -2.01
N ILE A 16 7.20 4.56 -3.24
CA ILE A 16 8.26 5.30 -3.92
C ILE A 16 7.74 6.72 -4.12
N GLN A 17 8.55 7.69 -3.74
CA GLN A 17 8.11 9.04 -3.47
C GLN A 17 7.75 9.79 -4.76
N ASP A 18 6.51 9.68 -5.22
CA ASP A 18 5.99 10.53 -6.29
C ASP A 18 5.32 11.78 -5.71
N THR A 19 5.64 12.91 -6.34
CA THR A 19 5.15 14.23 -6.00
C THR A 19 3.63 14.32 -6.02
N GLN A 20 3.12 15.27 -5.23
CA GLN A 20 1.71 15.58 -4.91
C GLN A 20 0.67 15.50 -6.06
N CYS A 21 1.08 15.52 -7.33
CA CYS A 21 0.17 15.64 -8.47
C CYS A 21 -0.48 14.31 -8.91
N SER A 22 0.16 13.15 -8.72
CA SER A 22 -0.34 11.87 -9.27
C SER A 22 -0.68 10.81 -8.22
N SER A 23 0.13 10.67 -7.16
CA SER A 23 0.02 9.56 -6.19
C SER A 23 -0.96 9.85 -5.05
N GLU A 24 -1.18 11.12 -4.69
CA GLU A 24 -1.95 11.49 -3.51
C GLU A 24 -3.39 10.92 -3.45
N PRO A 25 -4.18 10.91 -4.53
CA PRO A 25 -5.52 10.32 -4.49
C PRO A 25 -5.51 8.82 -4.12
N LEU A 26 -4.48 8.09 -4.55
CA LEU A 26 -4.31 6.65 -4.30
C LEU A 26 -3.86 6.36 -2.87
N TRP A 27 -3.15 7.31 -2.24
CA TRP A 27 -2.59 7.14 -0.89
C TRP A 27 -3.62 6.71 0.16
N SER A 28 -4.86 7.21 0.05
CA SER A 28 -5.93 6.89 0.99
C SER A 28 -6.58 5.51 0.77
N LEU A 29 -6.32 4.90 -0.39
CA LEU A 29 -6.99 3.70 -0.89
C LEU A 29 -6.13 2.45 -0.76
N GLU A 30 -4.86 2.49 -1.20
CA GLU A 30 -4.05 1.29 -1.39
C GLU A 30 -3.73 0.56 -0.08
N ALA A 31 -3.12 1.26 0.87
CA ALA A 31 -2.80 0.67 2.18
C ALA A 31 -4.08 0.25 2.92
N ARG A 32 -5.18 1.00 2.77
CA ARG A 32 -6.48 0.62 3.32
C ARG A 32 -7.01 -0.68 2.71
N THR A 33 -6.92 -0.81 1.39
CA THR A 33 -7.35 -2.00 0.67
C THR A 33 -6.50 -3.21 1.06
N ALA A 34 -5.20 -3.02 1.25
CA ALA A 34 -4.31 -4.07 1.73
C ALA A 34 -4.69 -4.59 3.13
N ALA A 35 -5.03 -3.69 4.06
CA ALA A 35 -5.49 -4.05 5.41
C ALA A 35 -6.76 -4.91 5.37
N ILE A 36 -7.74 -4.46 4.60
CA ILE A 36 -9.06 -5.10 4.42
C ILE A 36 -8.90 -6.48 3.76
N ALA A 37 -8.16 -6.57 2.66
CA ALA A 37 -8.03 -7.79 1.87
C ALA A 37 -7.28 -8.91 2.63
N ASN A 38 -6.31 -8.55 3.48
CA ASN A 38 -5.43 -9.52 4.13
C ASN A 38 -5.73 -9.74 5.62
N HIS A 39 -6.62 -8.92 6.20
CA HIS A 39 -6.99 -8.92 7.61
C HIS A 39 -5.80 -8.69 8.55
N TYR A 40 -5.03 -7.63 8.27
CA TYR A 40 -3.96 -7.14 9.15
C TYR A 40 -4.03 -5.62 9.29
N TYR A 41 -3.21 -5.06 10.18
CA TYR A 41 -3.03 -3.61 10.26
C TYR A 41 -2.02 -3.12 9.23
N THR A 42 -2.26 -1.92 8.70
CA THR A 42 -1.31 -1.22 7.82
C THR A 42 -0.94 0.13 8.38
N CYS A 43 0.36 0.44 8.36
CA CYS A 43 0.88 1.77 8.64
C CYS A 43 1.39 2.40 7.34
N ALA A 44 0.70 3.43 6.85
CA ALA A 44 1.13 4.21 5.70
C ALA A 44 1.92 5.43 6.20
N ILE A 45 3.20 5.52 5.82
CA ILE A 45 4.10 6.57 6.30
C ILE A 45 4.71 7.30 5.09
N ASN A 46 4.45 8.59 4.99
CA ASN A 46 5.09 9.46 4.00
C ASN A 46 5.89 10.59 4.67
N ARG A 47 6.88 11.09 3.93
CA ARG A 47 7.68 12.25 4.34
C ARG A 47 6.86 13.54 4.19
N VAL A 48 7.33 14.62 4.81
CA VAL A 48 6.77 15.97 4.69
C VAL A 48 7.84 16.94 4.22
N GLY A 49 7.43 18.02 3.55
CA GLY A 49 8.32 19.08 3.09
C GLY A 49 8.82 18.89 1.67
N THR A 50 9.88 19.62 1.32
CA THR A 50 10.47 19.67 -0.02
C THR A 50 11.96 19.40 0.11
N GLU A 51 12.51 18.58 -0.79
CA GLU A 51 13.94 18.27 -0.80
C GLU A 51 14.60 18.77 -2.08
N THR A 52 15.79 19.35 -1.92
CA THR A 52 16.65 19.79 -3.02
C THR A 52 17.94 19.00 -2.99
N PHE A 53 18.33 18.42 -4.13
CA PHE A 53 19.55 17.67 -4.30
C PHE A 53 20.66 18.56 -4.89
N PRO A 54 21.94 18.26 -4.60
CA PRO A 54 23.07 19.07 -5.10
C PRO A 54 23.38 18.84 -6.59
N ASN A 55 22.97 17.70 -7.14
CA ASN A 55 23.16 17.35 -8.54
C ASN A 55 21.82 17.39 -9.27
N GLU A 56 21.84 17.89 -10.51
CA GLU A 56 20.66 17.95 -11.35
C GLU A 56 20.21 16.56 -11.79
N PHE A 57 18.90 16.37 -11.84
CA PHE A 57 18.27 15.15 -12.33
C PHE A 57 17.07 15.51 -13.22
N THR A 58 16.61 14.55 -14.03
CA THR A 58 15.41 14.68 -14.85
C THR A 58 14.32 13.77 -14.31
N SER A 59 13.06 14.21 -14.41
CA SER A 59 11.89 13.48 -13.87
C SER A 59 11.15 12.67 -14.93
N GLY A 60 11.73 12.50 -16.13
CA GLY A 60 11.14 11.72 -17.23
C GLY A 60 9.90 12.34 -17.87
N ASP A 61 9.55 13.58 -17.51
CA ASP A 61 8.40 14.36 -17.95
C ASP A 61 8.71 15.30 -19.15
N GLY A 62 9.93 15.19 -19.69
CA GLY A 62 10.42 16.05 -20.78
C GLY A 62 10.76 17.48 -20.34
N GLN A 63 10.71 17.78 -19.04
CA GLN A 63 11.14 19.07 -18.51
C GLN A 63 12.66 19.15 -18.34
N PRO A 64 13.24 20.35 -18.24
CA PRO A 64 14.66 20.54 -17.98
C PRO A 64 15.13 19.84 -16.69
N ALA A 65 16.42 19.51 -16.65
CA ALA A 65 17.03 19.00 -15.44
C ALA A 65 16.92 20.03 -14.31
N HIS A 66 16.63 19.56 -13.10
CA HIS A 66 16.36 20.40 -11.96
C HIS A 66 16.86 19.74 -10.67
N ASN A 67 16.97 20.54 -9.62
CA ASN A 67 17.49 20.11 -8.32
C ASN A 67 16.39 19.84 -7.30
N ASN A 68 15.12 20.15 -7.59
CA ASN A 68 14.00 20.06 -6.65
C ASN A 68 13.19 18.77 -6.86
N PHE A 69 13.15 17.90 -5.86
CA PHE A 69 12.41 16.63 -5.94
C PHE A 69 10.89 16.80 -5.81
N GLY A 70 10.44 17.99 -5.38
CA GLY A 70 9.05 18.33 -5.20
C GLY A 70 8.56 18.12 -3.77
N HIS A 71 7.26 18.32 -3.58
CA HIS A 71 6.64 18.38 -2.25
C HIS A 71 6.10 17.01 -1.83
N PHE A 72 6.58 16.52 -0.68
CA PHE A 72 6.01 15.35 0.00
C PHE A 72 4.77 15.74 0.82
N TYR A 73 3.71 14.97 0.68
CA TYR A 73 2.38 15.32 1.19
C TYR A 73 2.03 14.72 2.56
N GLY A 74 2.99 14.07 3.24
CA GLY A 74 2.77 13.47 4.56
C GLY A 74 1.52 12.60 4.59
N SER A 75 0.53 13.01 5.36
CA SER A 75 -0.76 12.31 5.41
C SER A 75 -0.63 10.86 5.90
N SER A 76 0.34 10.58 6.78
CA SER A 76 0.55 9.26 7.37
C SER A 76 -0.63 8.83 8.23
N TYR A 77 -1.00 7.55 8.20
CA TYR A 77 -2.16 7.00 8.90
C TYR A 77 -2.03 5.50 9.18
N ILE A 78 -2.92 4.98 10.02
CA ILE A 78 -3.04 3.56 10.34
C ILE A 78 -4.43 3.06 9.95
N THR A 79 -4.50 1.88 9.34
CA THR A 79 -5.76 1.18 9.00
C THR A 79 -5.86 -0.13 9.77
N GLY A 80 -7.05 -0.42 10.30
CA GLY A 80 -7.40 -1.72 10.88
C GLY A 80 -7.92 -2.74 9.85
N PRO A 81 -7.89 -4.04 10.21
CA PRO A 81 -8.40 -5.13 9.39
C PRO A 81 -9.90 -5.04 9.06
N ASP A 82 -10.69 -4.36 9.91
CA ASP A 82 -12.12 -4.12 9.73
C ASP A 82 -12.42 -2.96 8.75
N GLY A 83 -11.38 -2.33 8.22
CA GLY A 83 -11.47 -1.18 7.31
C GLY A 83 -11.57 0.17 8.03
N SER A 84 -11.60 0.20 9.36
CA SER A 84 -11.46 1.44 10.14
C SER A 84 -10.07 2.06 9.94
N ARG A 85 -9.96 3.38 10.10
CA ARG A 85 -8.67 4.07 9.98
C ARG A 85 -8.59 5.32 10.85
N THR A 86 -7.36 5.70 11.19
CA THR A 86 -7.09 6.97 11.84
C THR A 86 -7.24 8.13 10.86
N PRO A 87 -7.48 9.36 11.36
CA PRO A 87 -7.21 10.57 10.61
C PRO A 87 -5.75 10.60 10.15
N SER A 88 -5.51 11.23 8.99
CA SER A 88 -4.17 11.42 8.48
C SER A 88 -3.42 12.51 9.24
N LEU A 89 -2.12 12.33 9.44
CA LEU A 89 -1.23 13.36 9.98
C LEU A 89 -1.08 14.57 9.03
N SER A 90 -0.48 15.63 9.56
CA SER A 90 -0.19 16.86 8.81
C SER A 90 0.56 16.60 7.50
N ARG A 91 0.24 17.39 6.49
CA ARG A 91 0.89 17.34 5.17
C ARG A 91 2.24 18.06 5.13
N THR A 92 2.41 19.02 6.02
CA THR A 92 3.52 20.00 5.96
C THR A 92 4.38 19.99 7.22
N ARG A 93 3.95 19.29 8.28
CA ARG A 93 4.60 19.33 9.59
C ARG A 93 5.00 17.94 10.02
N ASN A 94 6.16 17.85 10.65
CA ASN A 94 6.57 16.63 11.33
C ASN A 94 5.54 16.27 12.40
N GLY A 95 5.30 14.98 12.57
CA GLY A 95 4.30 14.48 13.52
C GLY A 95 4.58 13.04 13.92
N LEU A 96 4.03 12.66 15.08
CA LEU A 96 4.06 11.31 15.61
C LEU A 96 2.61 10.84 15.76
N LEU A 97 2.30 9.69 15.17
CA LEU A 97 1.02 9.02 15.32
C LEU A 97 1.20 7.81 16.23
N VAL A 98 0.50 7.81 17.36
CA VAL A 98 0.46 6.69 18.31
C VAL A 98 -0.96 6.15 18.32
N ALA A 99 -1.12 4.84 18.20
CA ALA A 99 -2.40 4.16 18.24
C ALA A 99 -2.27 2.82 18.96
N ASP A 100 -3.28 2.48 19.75
CA ASP A 100 -3.39 1.17 20.39
C ASP A 100 -4.06 0.20 19.42
N LEU A 101 -3.41 -0.93 19.17
CA LEU A 101 -3.86 -1.93 18.19
C LEU A 101 -4.16 -3.25 18.90
N ASP A 102 -5.38 -3.76 18.78
CA ASP A 102 -5.74 -5.10 19.26
C ASP A 102 -5.48 -6.13 18.16
N LEU A 103 -4.39 -6.89 18.30
CA LEU A 103 -3.99 -7.92 17.34
C LEU A 103 -5.00 -9.07 17.24
N ASN A 104 -5.88 -9.26 18.25
CA ASN A 104 -6.94 -10.25 18.16
C ASN A 104 -8.01 -9.87 17.13
N MET A 105 -8.15 -8.58 16.80
CA MET A 105 -9.08 -8.11 15.79
C MET A 105 -8.78 -8.70 14.40
N CYS A 106 -7.50 -8.93 14.08
CA CYS A 106 -7.10 -9.58 12.83
C CYS A 106 -7.73 -10.98 12.68
N ARG A 107 -7.75 -11.76 13.77
CA ARG A 107 -8.38 -13.10 13.78
C ARG A 107 -9.89 -13.00 13.67
N GLN A 108 -10.51 -12.10 14.43
CA GLN A 108 -11.96 -11.92 14.43
C GLN A 108 -12.50 -11.54 13.04
N VAL A 109 -11.87 -10.56 12.38
CA VAL A 109 -12.30 -10.12 11.04
C VAL A 109 -12.04 -11.20 10.00
N ARG A 110 -10.88 -11.88 10.06
CA ARG A 110 -10.56 -12.99 9.15
C ARG A 110 -11.61 -14.09 9.23
N ASP A 111 -11.99 -14.48 10.44
CA ASP A 111 -12.93 -15.57 10.67
C ASP A 111 -14.37 -15.13 10.31
N SER A 112 -14.71 -13.85 10.48
CA SER A 112 -16.03 -13.30 10.15
C SER A 112 -16.25 -13.09 8.64
N TRP A 113 -15.25 -12.60 7.90
CA TRP A 113 -15.41 -12.28 6.47
C TRP A 113 -15.03 -13.44 5.56
N GLY A 114 -14.18 -14.35 6.04
CA GLY A 114 -13.84 -15.58 5.34
C GLY A 114 -13.06 -15.41 4.05
N PHE A 115 -12.48 -14.23 3.76
CA PHE A 115 -11.76 -14.00 2.49
C PHE A 115 -10.67 -15.03 2.28
N ARG A 116 -9.89 -15.35 3.33
CA ARG A 116 -8.84 -16.38 3.26
C ARG A 116 -9.36 -17.77 2.88
N MET A 117 -10.58 -18.12 3.27
CA MET A 117 -11.19 -19.40 2.88
C MET A 117 -11.59 -19.38 1.39
N THR A 118 -11.95 -18.22 0.85
CA THR A 118 -12.43 -18.07 -0.53
C THR A 118 -11.38 -17.53 -1.52
N MET A 119 -10.10 -17.42 -1.13
CA MET A 119 -9.04 -16.85 -1.98
C MET A 119 -8.73 -17.66 -3.24
N ARG A 120 -9.06 -18.97 -3.29
CA ARG A 120 -8.80 -19.86 -4.44
C ARG A 120 -7.37 -19.75 -5.01
N LEU A 121 -6.38 -19.69 -4.11
CA LEU A 121 -4.98 -19.40 -4.47
C LEU A 121 -4.42 -20.34 -5.54
N GLU A 122 -4.80 -21.61 -5.53
CA GLU A 122 -4.36 -22.57 -6.53
C GLU A 122 -4.82 -22.22 -7.96
N ASP A 123 -6.04 -21.72 -8.11
CA ASP A 123 -6.57 -21.34 -9.42
C ASP A 123 -5.87 -20.09 -9.94
N TYR A 124 -5.72 -19.07 -9.09
CA TYR A 124 -4.98 -17.85 -9.46
C TYR A 124 -3.51 -18.14 -9.76
N ALA A 125 -2.86 -19.04 -9.02
CA ALA A 125 -1.48 -19.43 -9.29
C ALA A 125 -1.34 -20.04 -10.69
N LYS A 126 -2.22 -20.98 -11.07
CA LYS A 126 -2.24 -21.59 -12.41
C LYS A 126 -2.47 -20.55 -13.49
N GLU A 127 -3.44 -19.65 -13.31
CA GLU A 127 -3.77 -18.62 -14.30
C GLU A 127 -2.65 -17.58 -14.45
N LEU A 128 -2.01 -17.16 -13.36
CA LEU A 128 -0.86 -16.25 -13.41
C LEU A 128 0.33 -16.90 -14.10
N THR A 129 0.62 -18.17 -13.82
CA THR A 129 1.67 -18.91 -14.54
C THR A 129 1.35 -19.02 -16.04
N ARG A 130 0.09 -19.30 -16.40
CA ARG A 130 -0.35 -19.34 -17.81
C ARG A 130 -0.19 -17.97 -18.48
N ALA A 131 -0.60 -16.90 -17.81
CA ALA A 131 -0.52 -15.53 -18.31
C ALA A 131 0.93 -15.03 -18.50
N ALA A 132 1.87 -15.51 -17.69
CA ALA A 132 3.28 -15.15 -17.79
C ALA A 132 4.06 -15.93 -18.89
N SER A 133 3.43 -16.93 -19.52
CA SER A 133 4.08 -17.74 -20.57
C SER A 133 4.26 -16.94 -21.88
N PRO A 134 5.39 -17.09 -22.60
CA PRO A 134 5.62 -16.41 -23.88
C PRO A 134 4.53 -16.67 -24.93
N ASP A 135 3.89 -17.84 -24.89
CA ASP A 135 2.87 -18.27 -25.86
C ASP A 135 1.43 -17.97 -25.41
N PHE A 136 1.25 -17.10 -24.41
CA PHE A 136 -0.06 -16.81 -23.83
C PHE A 136 -1.04 -16.20 -24.85
N LYS A 137 -2.25 -16.78 -24.91
CA LYS A 137 -3.38 -16.23 -25.65
C LYS A 137 -4.47 -15.78 -24.66
N PRO A 138 -4.87 -14.48 -24.67
CA PRO A 138 -5.92 -13.97 -23.80
C PRO A 138 -7.26 -14.66 -24.05
N GLN A 139 -8.05 -14.80 -22.99
CA GLN A 139 -9.41 -15.34 -23.09
C GLN A 139 -10.37 -14.21 -23.50
N ILE A 140 -10.67 -14.13 -24.80
CA ILE A 140 -11.59 -13.15 -25.39
C ILE A 140 -12.80 -13.92 -25.94
N ILE A 141 -14.01 -13.51 -25.56
CA ILE A 141 -15.27 -14.06 -26.10
C ILE A 141 -15.85 -12.99 -27.03
N ASN A 142 -16.14 -13.37 -28.28
CA ASN A 142 -16.75 -12.50 -29.30
C ASN A 142 -18.27 -12.58 -29.27
#